data_AF-A0A450Z016-F1
#
_entry.id   AF-A0A450Z016-F1
#
_cell.length_a   1.000
_cell.length_b   1.000
_cell.length_c   1.000
_cell.angle_alpha   90.00
_cell.angle_beta   90.00
_cell.angle_gamma   90.00
#
_symmetry.space_group_name_H-M   'P 1'
#
loop_
_entity.id
_entity.type
_entity.pdbx_description
1 polymer ?
#
loop_
_entity_poly.entity_id
_entity_poly.type
_entity_poly.pdbx_seq_one_letter_code
_entity_poly.pdbx_strand_id
1 'polypeptide(L)'
;MFSMEICECKENHGIKFRTEPYLLQGTYGTIEIFPRGRDSLNFGFCKHCDKPYLSKEKAKEIVRDVLEKRQKEKGLLTGEELRELREQTGLTVREFGALTKINYGRISAIENGYVIQSKANDQVIRMKTKEFIKRNNPARKKLKKVFAKLMQQVDTSKLFLNKIMFYVDFWNFKKTDKSITGGEYIPLQYGPCPKDYDEILQEMIDDGEITPIKGYSFNVNKEPDMSEFSKEEMETINEIISLAKHDKGQELFELSHKEKGFMETPSYE
;
A
#
# COMPACT_ATOMS: atom_id res chain seq x y z
N MET A 1 10.51 -25.06 -0.03
CA MET A 1 11.77 -24.40 0.29
C MET A 1 12.83 -24.97 -0.65
N PHE A 2 13.60 -24.12 -1.32
CA PHE A 2 14.76 -24.58 -2.07
C PHE A 2 15.95 -24.74 -1.13
N SER A 3 16.73 -25.79 -1.33
CA SER A 3 17.92 -26.07 -0.52
C SER A 3 18.97 -26.75 -1.37
N MET A 4 20.23 -26.36 -1.18
CA MET A 4 21.36 -26.98 -1.84
C MET A 4 21.93 -28.06 -0.90
N GLU A 5 21.90 -29.31 -1.34
CA GLU A 5 22.58 -30.38 -0.63
C GLU A 5 24.09 -30.26 -0.86
N ILE A 6 24.86 -30.17 0.22
CA ILE A 6 26.32 -30.03 0.17
C ILE A 6 27.03 -31.36 0.48
N CYS A 7 28.33 -31.41 0.19
CA CYS A 7 29.19 -32.54 0.56
C CYS A 7 29.36 -32.64 2.09
N GLU A 8 29.07 -33.82 2.65
CA GLU A 8 29.27 -34.14 4.07
C GLU A 8 30.37 -35.20 4.30
N CYS A 9 31.22 -35.46 3.30
CA CYS A 9 32.35 -36.37 3.44
C CYS A 9 33.31 -35.88 4.54
N LYS A 10 33.67 -36.78 5.47
CA LYS A 10 34.66 -36.50 6.52
C LYS A 10 36.09 -36.42 5.99
N GLU A 11 36.35 -37.07 4.87
CA GLU A 11 37.66 -37.10 4.20
C GLU A 11 37.69 -36.17 2.98
N ASN A 12 38.87 -35.59 2.71
CA ASN A 12 39.06 -34.70 1.57
C ASN A 12 39.31 -35.50 0.27
N HIS A 13 38.24 -35.75 -0.49
CA HIS A 13 38.31 -36.44 -1.78
C HIS A 13 38.76 -35.55 -2.95
N GLY A 14 39.09 -34.28 -2.71
CA GLY A 14 39.40 -33.30 -3.74
C GLY A 14 38.18 -32.77 -4.48
N ILE A 15 38.39 -31.70 -5.26
CA ILE A 15 37.35 -30.93 -5.92
C ILE A 15 37.44 -31.14 -7.43
N LYS A 16 36.30 -31.34 -8.08
CA LYS A 16 36.14 -31.27 -9.54
C LYS A 16 35.19 -30.11 -9.89
N PHE A 17 35.37 -29.55 -11.07
CA PHE A 17 34.49 -28.52 -11.60
C PHE A 17 33.78 -29.05 -12.85
N ARG A 18 32.51 -28.70 -13.02
CA ARG A 18 31.72 -29.03 -14.20
C ARG A 18 30.99 -27.81 -14.74
N THR A 19 30.65 -27.84 -16.02
CA THR A 19 29.88 -26.81 -16.73
C THR A 19 28.39 -27.11 -16.78
N GLU A 20 28.00 -28.35 -16.49
CA GLU A 20 26.60 -28.78 -16.43
C GLU A 20 25.85 -28.11 -15.27
N PRO A 21 24.54 -27.86 -15.43
CA PRO A 21 23.74 -27.25 -14.40
C PRO A 21 23.62 -28.15 -13.16
N TYR A 22 23.62 -27.52 -11.99
CA TYR A 22 23.16 -28.13 -10.76
C TYR A 22 21.65 -27.92 -10.62
N LEU A 23 20.91 -29.01 -10.41
CA LEU A 23 19.47 -28.97 -10.21
C LEU A 23 19.15 -28.68 -8.75
N LEU A 24 18.85 -27.41 -8.45
CA LEU A 24 18.39 -27.01 -7.13
C LEU A 24 16.95 -27.49 -6.93
N GLN A 25 16.80 -28.50 -6.07
CA GLN A 25 15.50 -29.06 -5.73
C GLN A 25 14.75 -28.15 -4.76
N GLY A 26 13.46 -27.96 -5.00
CA GLY A 26 12.57 -27.27 -4.10
C GLY A 26 11.17 -27.88 -4.09
N THR A 27 10.41 -27.56 -3.06
CA THR A 27 9.04 -28.10 -2.84
C THR A 27 8.10 -27.93 -4.04
N TYR A 28 8.33 -26.96 -4.92
CA TYR A 28 7.45 -26.65 -6.05
C TYR A 28 8.16 -26.72 -7.41
N GLY A 29 9.29 -27.42 -7.49
CA GLY A 29 10.01 -27.64 -8.75
C GLY A 29 11.51 -27.56 -8.60
N THR A 30 12.19 -27.60 -9.74
CA THR A 30 13.65 -27.55 -9.86
C THR A 30 14.10 -26.25 -10.51
N ILE A 31 15.24 -25.72 -10.08
CA ILE A 31 15.90 -24.59 -10.72
C ILE A 31 17.28 -25.03 -11.18
N GLU A 32 17.57 -24.81 -12.46
CA GLU A 32 18.91 -25.00 -13.00
C GLU A 32 19.80 -23.84 -12.58
N ILE A 33 20.93 -24.18 -11.96
CA ILE A 33 21.99 -23.28 -11.54
C ILE A 33 23.25 -23.62 -12.31
N PHE A 34 23.87 -22.64 -12.97
CA PHE A 34 25.10 -22.86 -13.72
C PHE A 34 26.32 -22.43 -12.88
N PRO A 35 27.08 -23.37 -12.26
CA PRO A 35 28.16 -23.04 -11.32
C PRO A 35 29.32 -22.28 -11.99
N ARG A 36 29.51 -22.51 -13.28
CA ARG A 36 30.45 -21.79 -14.14
C ARG A 36 29.68 -21.38 -15.40
N GLY A 37 29.42 -20.08 -15.59
CA GLY A 37 28.65 -19.58 -16.72
C GLY A 37 27.71 -18.43 -16.33
N ARG A 38 26.47 -18.47 -16.83
CA ARG A 38 25.45 -17.40 -16.74
C ARG A 38 25.18 -16.87 -15.32
N ASP A 39 25.38 -17.69 -14.29
CA ASP A 39 25.08 -17.31 -12.90
C ASP A 39 26.32 -16.88 -12.09
N SER A 40 27.54 -17.12 -12.59
CA SER A 40 28.81 -16.67 -11.96
C SER A 40 29.03 -17.12 -10.50
N LEU A 41 28.41 -18.20 -10.05
CA LEU A 41 28.40 -18.64 -8.65
C LEU A 41 29.70 -19.38 -8.21
N ASN A 42 30.56 -19.73 -9.16
CA ASN A 42 31.90 -20.31 -9.02
C ASN A 42 32.08 -21.26 -7.83
N PHE A 43 31.43 -22.43 -7.88
CA PHE A 43 31.64 -23.50 -6.89
C PHE A 43 31.99 -24.86 -7.53
N GLY A 44 32.67 -25.71 -6.75
CA GLY A 44 33.11 -27.04 -7.17
C GLY A 44 32.30 -28.17 -6.53
N PHE A 45 32.57 -29.40 -6.96
CA PHE A 45 31.89 -30.63 -6.53
C PHE A 45 32.89 -31.61 -5.94
N CYS A 46 32.48 -32.38 -4.94
CA CYS A 46 33.30 -33.46 -4.39
C CYS A 46 33.53 -34.55 -5.45
N LYS A 47 34.77 -35.02 -5.63
CA LYS A 47 35.07 -36.10 -6.58
C LYS A 47 34.40 -37.43 -6.21
N HIS A 48 34.08 -37.65 -4.93
CA HIS A 48 33.48 -38.90 -4.44
C HIS A 48 31.94 -38.89 -4.48
N CYS A 49 31.29 -37.94 -3.79
CA CYS A 49 29.82 -37.92 -3.67
C CYS A 49 29.10 -37.05 -4.70
N ASP A 50 29.84 -36.34 -5.56
CA ASP A 50 29.32 -35.43 -6.60
C ASP A 50 28.43 -34.28 -6.10
N LYS A 51 28.41 -34.01 -4.78
CA LYS A 51 27.69 -32.88 -4.19
C LYS A 51 28.55 -31.61 -4.18
N PRO A 52 27.94 -30.41 -4.23
CA PRO A 52 28.60 -29.13 -4.01
C PRO A 52 29.54 -29.14 -2.81
N TYR A 53 30.81 -28.79 -3.04
CA TYR A 53 31.83 -28.66 -2.00
C TYR A 53 31.85 -27.22 -1.49
N LEU A 54 31.00 -26.93 -0.50
CA LEU A 54 30.70 -25.59 0.02
C LEU A 54 30.42 -25.65 1.51
N SER A 55 30.61 -24.52 2.22
CA SER A 55 30.06 -24.37 3.57
C SER A 55 28.53 -24.21 3.54
N LYS A 56 27.87 -24.48 4.67
CA LYS A 56 26.41 -24.30 4.79
C LYS A 56 26.00 -22.85 4.56
N GLU A 57 26.82 -21.91 5.00
CA GLU A 57 26.62 -20.46 4.84
C GLU A 57 26.70 -20.07 3.37
N LYS A 58 27.73 -20.54 2.65
CA LYS A 58 27.89 -20.22 1.23
C LYS A 58 26.81 -20.84 0.36
N ALA A 59 26.36 -22.07 0.71
CA ALA A 59 25.24 -22.70 0.02
C ALA A 59 23.93 -21.89 0.18
N LYS A 60 23.66 -21.36 1.38
CA LYS A 60 22.49 -20.50 1.61
C LYS A 60 22.55 -19.20 0.82
N GLU A 61 23.71 -18.54 0.80
CA GLU A 61 23.95 -17.32 0.02
C GLU A 61 23.69 -17.57 -1.47
N ILE A 62 24.27 -18.63 -2.04
CA ILE A 62 24.06 -19.00 -3.44
C ILE A 62 22.58 -19.26 -3.75
N VAL A 63 21.88 -20.00 -2.89
CA VAL A 63 20.44 -20.25 -3.09
C VAL A 63 19.67 -18.93 -3.11
N ARG A 64 19.90 -18.06 -2.12
CA ARG A 64 19.22 -16.76 -2.02
C ARG A 64 19.45 -15.92 -3.28
N ASP A 65 20.70 -15.76 -3.70
CA ASP A 65 21.08 -14.92 -4.83
C ASP A 65 20.47 -15.44 -6.16
N VAL A 66 20.44 -16.77 -6.33
CA VAL A 66 19.79 -17.41 -7.48
C VAL A 66 18.28 -17.13 -7.46
N LEU A 67 17.60 -17.35 -6.33
CA LEU A 67 16.16 -17.15 -6.27
C LEU A 67 15.79 -15.69 -6.52
N GLU A 68 16.56 -14.76 -5.96
CA GLU A 68 16.34 -13.32 -6.14
C GLU A 68 16.49 -12.91 -7.61
N LYS A 69 17.54 -13.39 -8.29
CA LYS A 69 17.72 -13.16 -9.73
C LYS A 69 16.53 -13.70 -10.53
N ARG A 70 16.04 -14.90 -10.19
CA ARG A 70 14.86 -15.51 -10.83
C ARG A 70 13.56 -14.75 -10.55
N GLN A 71 13.42 -14.15 -9.36
CA GLN A 71 12.28 -13.30 -9.03
C GLN A 71 12.29 -12.03 -9.90
N LYS A 72 13.45 -11.34 -9.96
CA LYS A 72 13.65 -10.15 -10.80
C LYS A 72 13.38 -10.43 -12.28
N GLU A 73 13.91 -11.52 -12.84
CA GLU A 73 13.65 -11.95 -14.22
C GLU A 73 12.16 -12.14 -14.52
N LYS A 74 11.36 -12.53 -13.53
CA LYS A 74 9.92 -12.75 -13.65
C LYS A 74 9.07 -11.53 -13.29
N GLY A 75 9.69 -10.42 -12.88
CA GLY A 75 9.00 -9.23 -12.36
C GLY A 75 8.27 -9.46 -11.03
N LEU A 76 8.77 -10.40 -10.22
CA LEU A 76 8.23 -10.75 -8.92
C LEU A 76 8.99 -10.03 -7.80
N LEU A 77 8.32 -9.73 -6.69
CA LEU A 77 8.93 -9.20 -5.47
C LEU A 77 10.05 -10.13 -4.99
N THR A 78 11.20 -9.54 -4.74
CA THR A 78 12.29 -10.19 -4.00
C THR A 78 11.94 -10.30 -2.51
N GLY A 79 12.74 -11.07 -1.78
CA GLY A 79 12.60 -11.16 -0.32
C GLY A 79 12.80 -9.81 0.39
N GLU A 80 13.71 -8.98 -0.13
CA GLU A 80 13.98 -7.63 0.38
C GLU A 80 12.81 -6.68 0.09
N GLU A 81 12.36 -6.59 -1.16
CA GLU A 81 11.22 -5.74 -1.53
C GLU A 81 9.94 -6.13 -0.78
N LEU A 82 9.70 -7.43 -0.56
CA LEU A 82 8.56 -7.89 0.24
C LEU A 82 8.67 -7.42 1.69
N ARG A 83 9.87 -7.48 2.27
CA ARG A 83 10.12 -7.03 3.64
C ARG A 83 9.88 -5.53 3.77
N GLU A 84 10.44 -4.74 2.86
CA GLU A 84 10.26 -3.28 2.83
C GLU A 84 8.77 -2.91 2.72
N LEU A 85 8.03 -3.56 1.82
CA LEU A 85 6.58 -3.36 1.68
C LEU A 85 5.82 -3.67 2.97
N ARG A 86 6.18 -4.75 3.66
CA ARG A 86 5.56 -5.09 4.95
C ARG A 86 5.91 -4.05 6.01
N GLU A 87 7.16 -3.62 6.09
CA GLU A 87 7.61 -2.65 7.08
C GLU A 87 6.88 -1.30 6.96
N GLN A 88 6.53 -0.87 5.75
CA GLN A 88 5.68 0.31 5.52
C GLN A 88 4.29 0.19 6.18
N THR A 89 3.79 -1.02 6.40
CA THR A 89 2.51 -1.23 7.09
C THR A 89 2.61 -1.23 8.61
N GLY A 90 3.83 -1.33 9.16
CA GLY A 90 4.05 -1.54 10.60
C GLY A 90 3.62 -2.91 11.12
N LEU A 91 3.22 -3.84 10.26
CA LEU A 91 2.73 -5.17 10.65
C LEU A 91 3.85 -6.19 10.86
N THR A 92 3.65 -7.08 11.82
CA THR A 92 4.47 -8.29 11.98
C THR A 92 4.25 -9.24 10.80
N VAL A 93 5.17 -10.19 10.58
CA VAL A 93 5.02 -11.22 9.53
C VAL A 93 3.71 -12.01 9.67
N ARG A 94 3.25 -12.25 10.90
CA ARG A 94 1.99 -12.96 11.17
C ARG A 94 0.77 -12.14 10.78
N GLU A 95 0.72 -10.89 11.20
CA GLU A 95 -0.39 -9.97 10.85
C GLU A 95 -0.42 -9.68 9.35
N PHE A 96 0.75 -9.52 8.72
CA PHE A 96 0.85 -9.36 7.27
C PHE A 96 0.37 -10.59 6.50
N GLY A 97 0.63 -11.80 7.03
CA GLY A 97 0.05 -13.03 6.52
C GLY A 97 -1.49 -13.04 6.61
N ALA A 98 -2.06 -12.55 7.72
CA ALA A 98 -3.50 -12.39 7.87
C ALA A 98 -4.09 -11.36 6.87
N LEU A 99 -3.43 -10.21 6.70
CA LEU A 99 -3.81 -9.16 5.75
C LEU A 99 -3.87 -9.69 4.31
N THR A 100 -2.81 -10.38 3.89
CA THR A 100 -2.66 -10.90 2.53
C THR A 100 -3.40 -12.22 2.29
N LYS A 101 -3.94 -12.84 3.36
CA LYS A 101 -4.50 -14.20 3.37
C LYS A 101 -3.50 -15.26 2.90
N ILE A 102 -2.20 -15.02 3.10
CA ILE A 102 -1.11 -15.93 2.79
C ILE A 102 -0.55 -16.46 4.11
N ASN A 103 -0.27 -17.76 4.19
CA ASN A 103 0.35 -18.35 5.38
C ASN A 103 1.65 -17.59 5.74
N TYR A 104 1.76 -17.13 6.99
CA TYR A 104 2.89 -16.32 7.46
C TYR A 104 4.25 -17.04 7.30
N GLY A 105 4.29 -18.37 7.39
CA GLY A 105 5.49 -19.16 7.15
C GLY A 105 5.96 -19.06 5.70
N ARG A 106 5.01 -18.92 4.75
CA ARG A 106 5.33 -18.66 3.35
C ARG A 106 5.87 -17.24 3.14
N ILE A 107 5.27 -16.22 3.78
CA ILE A 107 5.79 -14.85 3.76
C ILE A 107 7.22 -14.83 4.29
N SER A 108 7.46 -15.42 5.47
CA SER A 108 8.80 -15.55 6.06
C SER A 108 9.78 -16.26 5.12
N ALA A 109 9.35 -17.34 4.47
CA ALA A 109 10.21 -18.06 3.53
C ALA A 109 10.58 -17.24 2.28
N ILE A 110 9.71 -16.35 1.82
CA ILE A 110 10.00 -15.42 0.72
C ILE A 110 10.95 -14.32 1.20
N GLU A 111 10.67 -13.69 2.34
CA GLU A 111 11.53 -12.63 2.91
C GLU A 111 12.95 -13.10 3.22
N ASN A 112 13.13 -14.40 3.53
CA ASN A 112 14.44 -15.01 3.76
C ASN A 112 15.06 -15.60 2.49
N GLY A 113 14.42 -15.48 1.33
CA GLY A 113 14.95 -15.92 0.04
C GLY A 113 15.03 -17.44 -0.12
N TYR A 114 14.06 -18.18 0.42
CA TYR A 114 14.00 -19.64 0.30
C TYR A 114 12.92 -20.15 -0.66
N VAL A 115 12.01 -19.29 -1.10
CA VAL A 115 10.87 -19.65 -1.96
C VAL A 115 10.60 -18.52 -2.95
N ILE A 116 10.35 -18.90 -4.21
CA ILE A 116 9.78 -18.01 -5.22
C ILE A 116 8.25 -18.11 -5.14
N GLN A 117 7.57 -16.98 -5.00
CA GLN A 117 6.13 -16.88 -4.99
C GLN A 117 5.51 -16.99 -6.39
N SER A 118 4.21 -17.27 -6.45
CA SER A 118 3.45 -17.20 -7.70
C SER A 118 3.12 -15.74 -8.05
N LYS A 119 2.87 -15.46 -9.34
CA LYS A 119 2.38 -14.15 -9.79
C LYS A 119 1.08 -13.73 -9.09
N ALA A 120 0.17 -14.68 -8.84
CA ALA A 120 -1.07 -14.41 -8.13
C ALA A 120 -0.84 -13.92 -6.70
N ASN A 121 0.06 -14.58 -5.95
CA ASN A 121 0.39 -14.14 -4.60
C ASN A 121 1.09 -12.77 -4.60
N ASP A 122 1.97 -12.53 -5.57
CA ASP A 122 2.65 -11.24 -5.74
C ASP A 122 1.66 -10.10 -5.92
N GLN A 123 0.68 -10.27 -6.82
CA GLN A 123 -0.38 -9.29 -7.07
C GLN A 123 -1.23 -9.05 -5.82
N VAL A 124 -1.62 -10.12 -5.11
CA VAL A 124 -2.38 -10.01 -3.87
C VAL A 124 -1.61 -9.21 -2.81
N ILE A 125 -0.32 -9.51 -2.63
CA ILE A 125 0.55 -8.78 -1.69
C ILE A 125 0.55 -7.29 -2.03
N ARG A 126 0.85 -6.93 -3.28
CA ARG A 126 0.93 -5.53 -3.70
C ARG A 126 -0.40 -4.79 -3.51
N MET A 127 -1.49 -5.40 -3.97
CA MET A 127 -2.83 -4.82 -3.88
C MET A 127 -3.26 -4.62 -2.42
N LYS A 128 -3.16 -5.66 -1.59
CA LYS A 128 -3.58 -5.60 -0.18
C LYS A 128 -2.72 -4.64 0.63
N THR A 129 -1.42 -4.58 0.36
CA THR A 129 -0.51 -3.63 1.02
C THR A 129 -0.88 -2.18 0.66
N LYS A 130 -1.10 -1.91 -0.64
CA LYS A 130 -1.52 -0.58 -1.10
C LYS A 130 -2.85 -0.14 -0.48
N GLU A 131 -3.86 -1.03 -0.48
CA GLU A 131 -5.15 -0.79 0.16
C GLU A 131 -4.99 -0.50 1.65
N PHE A 132 -4.19 -1.29 2.37
CA PHE A 132 -3.96 -1.14 3.80
C PHE A 132 -3.30 0.21 4.15
N ILE A 133 -2.26 0.59 3.41
CA ILE A 133 -1.54 1.86 3.62
C ILE A 133 -2.49 3.03 3.34
N LYS A 134 -3.23 2.99 2.23
CA LYS A 134 -4.19 4.03 1.86
C LYS A 134 -5.25 4.21 2.94
N ARG A 135 -5.86 3.11 3.39
CA ARG A 135 -6.91 3.12 4.43
C ARG A 135 -6.40 3.58 5.80
N ASN A 136 -5.15 3.28 6.15
CA ASN A 136 -4.57 3.69 7.42
C ASN A 136 -3.90 5.07 7.41
N ASN A 137 -3.90 5.77 6.27
CA ASN A 137 -3.38 7.11 6.18
C ASN A 137 -4.12 8.06 7.16
N PRO A 138 -3.40 8.76 8.07
CA PRO A 138 -4.02 9.66 9.05
C PRO A 138 -4.85 10.78 8.43
N ALA A 139 -4.39 11.33 7.31
CA ALA A 139 -5.07 12.39 6.58
C ALA A 139 -6.42 11.90 6.02
N ARG A 140 -6.44 10.67 5.46
CA ARG A 140 -7.68 10.00 5.03
C ARG A 140 -8.65 9.74 6.20
N LYS A 141 -8.15 9.38 7.38
CA LYS A 141 -9.00 9.21 8.59
C LYS A 141 -9.63 10.53 9.04
N LYS A 142 -8.84 11.62 9.07
CA LYS A 142 -9.36 12.98 9.31
C LYS A 142 -10.42 13.36 8.27
N LEU A 143 -10.16 13.08 7.00
CA LEU A 143 -11.08 13.34 5.89
C LEU A 143 -12.44 12.66 6.11
N LYS A 144 -12.47 11.36 6.45
CA LYS A 144 -13.71 10.62 6.76
C LYS A 144 -14.49 11.27 7.92
N LYS A 145 -13.80 11.69 8.98
CA LYS A 145 -14.41 12.34 10.15
C LYS A 145 -15.01 13.70 9.81
N VAL A 146 -14.30 14.52 9.02
CA VAL A 146 -14.84 15.79 8.53
C VAL A 146 -16.07 15.54 7.67
N PHE A 147 -16.03 14.58 6.74
CA PHE A 147 -17.21 14.22 5.93
C PHE A 147 -18.42 13.85 6.79
N ALA A 148 -18.25 12.95 7.75
CA ALA A 148 -19.31 12.56 8.66
C ALA A 148 -19.86 13.78 9.44
N LYS A 149 -18.99 14.69 9.89
CA LYS A 149 -19.40 15.90 10.62
C LYS A 149 -20.18 16.88 9.74
N LEU A 150 -19.79 17.01 8.48
CA LEU A 150 -20.49 17.83 7.48
C LEU A 150 -21.88 17.24 7.15
N MET A 151 -21.96 15.94 6.88
CA MET A 151 -23.21 15.23 6.58
C MET A 151 -24.24 15.33 7.73
N GLN A 152 -23.77 15.35 8.98
CA GLN A 152 -24.66 15.51 10.15
C GLN A 152 -25.22 16.93 10.31
N GLN A 153 -24.45 17.94 9.89
CA GLN A 153 -24.76 19.32 10.23
C GLN A 153 -25.32 20.13 9.08
N VAL A 154 -25.01 19.76 7.84
CA VAL A 154 -25.39 20.53 6.66
C VAL A 154 -26.27 19.66 5.77
N ASP A 155 -27.42 20.20 5.38
CA ASP A 155 -28.24 19.58 4.35
C ASP A 155 -27.49 19.71 3.01
N THR A 156 -27.01 18.58 2.48
CA THR A 156 -26.04 18.57 1.38
C THR A 156 -26.49 17.66 0.25
N SER A 157 -26.30 18.15 -0.98
CA SER A 157 -26.16 17.30 -2.16
C SER A 157 -24.71 16.82 -2.29
N LYS A 158 -24.46 15.74 -3.05
CA LYS A 158 -23.10 15.25 -3.37
C LYS A 158 -22.17 16.38 -3.84
N LEU A 159 -22.64 17.23 -4.76
CA LEU A 159 -21.86 18.36 -5.29
C LEU A 159 -21.54 19.40 -4.22
N PHE A 160 -22.50 19.71 -3.36
CA PHE A 160 -22.29 20.71 -2.31
C PHE A 160 -21.36 20.20 -1.22
N LEU A 161 -21.50 18.92 -0.81
CA LEU A 161 -20.61 18.28 0.15
C LEU A 161 -19.13 18.33 -0.30
N ASN A 162 -18.86 18.06 -1.57
CA ASN A 162 -17.51 18.12 -2.14
C ASN A 162 -16.90 19.52 -2.08
N LYS A 163 -17.70 20.55 -2.37
CA LYS A 163 -17.25 21.95 -2.26
C LYS A 163 -16.94 22.34 -0.83
N ILE A 164 -17.82 21.99 0.11
CA ILE A 164 -17.59 22.30 1.53
C ILE A 164 -16.30 21.60 2.00
N MET A 165 -16.11 20.34 1.62
CA MET A 165 -14.90 19.58 1.95
C MET A 165 -13.63 20.25 1.42
N PHE A 166 -13.65 20.77 0.19
CA PHE A 166 -12.54 21.57 -0.35
C PHE A 166 -12.29 22.82 0.49
N TYR A 167 -13.35 23.53 0.88
CA TYR A 167 -13.22 24.76 1.65
C TYR A 167 -12.67 24.56 3.05
N VAL A 168 -12.98 23.45 3.70
CA VAL A 168 -12.38 23.10 4.99
C VAL A 168 -10.85 23.08 4.87
N ASP A 169 -10.32 22.39 3.85
CA ASP A 169 -8.87 22.31 3.64
C ASP A 169 -8.28 23.62 3.12
N PHE A 170 -8.90 24.24 2.12
CA PHE A 170 -8.42 25.46 1.50
C PHE A 170 -8.39 26.64 2.48
N TRP A 171 -9.44 26.82 3.28
CA TRP A 171 -9.53 27.93 4.24
C TRP A 171 -8.52 27.78 5.37
N ASN A 172 -8.35 26.55 5.89
CA ASN A 172 -7.34 26.28 6.91
C ASN A 172 -5.92 26.51 6.35
N PHE A 173 -5.68 26.08 5.11
CA PHE A 173 -4.41 26.31 4.44
C PHE A 173 -4.14 27.81 4.27
N LYS A 174 -5.13 28.59 3.83
CA LYS A 174 -5.03 30.05 3.72
C LYS A 174 -4.71 30.74 5.05
N LYS A 175 -5.21 30.21 6.18
CA LYS A 175 -4.99 30.76 7.52
C LYS A 175 -3.68 30.30 8.17
N THR A 176 -3.25 29.06 7.92
CA THR A 176 -2.24 28.37 8.74
C THR A 176 -1.13 27.70 7.95
N ASP A 177 -1.14 27.80 6.61
CA ASP A 177 -0.23 27.11 5.68
C ASP A 177 -0.30 25.57 5.77
N LYS A 178 -1.40 25.03 6.32
CA LYS A 178 -1.65 23.58 6.45
C LYS A 178 -3.09 23.24 6.09
N SER A 179 -3.29 22.19 5.31
CA SER A 179 -4.61 21.56 5.14
C SER A 179 -4.99 20.77 6.39
N ILE A 180 -6.28 20.59 6.67
CA ILE A 180 -6.77 19.77 7.79
C ILE A 180 -6.66 18.28 7.45
N THR A 181 -7.10 17.90 6.25
CA THR A 181 -7.28 16.51 5.85
C THR A 181 -6.32 16.05 4.77
N GLY A 182 -5.58 16.97 4.14
CA GLY A 182 -4.58 16.64 3.12
C GLY A 182 -5.18 16.00 1.88
N GLY A 183 -6.48 16.26 1.60
CA GLY A 183 -7.15 15.71 0.43
C GLY A 183 -6.54 16.21 -0.87
N GLU A 184 -6.37 15.32 -1.85
CA GLU A 184 -6.12 15.71 -3.24
C GLU A 184 -7.47 16.03 -3.91
N TYR A 185 -7.57 17.18 -4.58
CA TYR A 185 -8.79 17.64 -5.24
C TYR A 185 -8.58 17.77 -6.75
N ILE A 186 -9.55 17.29 -7.52
CA ILE A 186 -9.61 17.45 -8.98
C ILE A 186 -10.62 18.54 -9.37
N PRO A 187 -10.31 19.40 -10.35
CA PRO A 187 -11.25 20.41 -10.83
C PRO A 187 -12.26 19.77 -11.80
N LEU A 188 -13.53 19.69 -11.40
CA LEU A 188 -14.62 19.24 -12.26
C LEU A 188 -15.50 20.42 -12.71
N GLN A 189 -16.34 20.20 -13.73
CA GLN A 189 -17.26 21.21 -14.28
C GLN A 189 -18.08 21.95 -13.20
N TYR A 190 -18.45 21.24 -12.13
CA TYR A 190 -19.30 21.78 -11.07
C TYR A 190 -18.52 22.17 -9.80
N GLY A 191 -17.20 22.16 -9.82
CA GLY A 191 -16.34 22.55 -8.70
C GLY A 191 -15.34 21.46 -8.28
N PRO A 192 -14.53 21.73 -7.23
CA PRO A 192 -13.52 20.80 -6.75
C PRO A 192 -14.15 19.55 -6.13
N CYS A 193 -13.56 18.40 -6.40
CA CYS A 193 -13.98 17.10 -5.86
C CYS A 193 -12.77 16.35 -5.32
N PRO A 194 -12.83 15.74 -4.12
CA PRO A 194 -11.78 14.84 -3.66
C PRO A 194 -11.55 13.72 -4.67
N LYS A 195 -10.29 13.47 -5.02
CA LYS A 195 -9.88 12.49 -6.04
C LYS A 195 -10.40 11.08 -5.78
N ASP A 196 -10.41 10.67 -4.51
CA ASP A 196 -10.84 9.34 -4.06
C ASP A 196 -12.28 9.32 -3.51
N TYR A 197 -13.12 10.29 -3.88
CA TYR A 197 -14.43 10.52 -3.23
C TYR A 197 -15.31 9.27 -3.15
N ASP A 198 -15.58 8.62 -4.29
CA ASP A 198 -16.50 7.46 -4.31
C ASP A 198 -15.93 6.27 -3.52
N GLU A 199 -14.60 6.10 -3.53
CA GLU A 199 -13.93 5.06 -2.73
C GLU A 199 -14.03 5.35 -1.22
N ILE A 200 -13.87 6.61 -0.80
CA ILE A 200 -14.00 7.02 0.60
C ILE A 200 -15.43 6.76 1.09
N LEU A 201 -16.44 7.14 0.30
CA LEU A 201 -17.83 6.88 0.67
C LEU A 201 -18.13 5.38 0.77
N GLN A 202 -17.68 4.59 -0.20
CA GLN A 202 -17.87 3.14 -0.17
C GLN A 202 -17.21 2.54 1.08
N GLU A 203 -16.01 2.99 1.43
CA GLU A 203 -15.33 2.58 2.66
C GLU A 203 -16.14 2.94 3.92
N MET A 204 -16.71 4.15 4.00
CA MET A 204 -17.57 4.56 5.12
C MET A 204 -18.86 3.72 5.21
N ILE A 205 -19.43 3.32 4.07
CA ILE A 205 -20.61 2.44 4.00
C ILE A 205 -20.25 1.03 4.48
N ASP A 206 -19.15 0.47 3.97
CA ASP A 206 -18.68 -0.87 4.32
C ASP A 206 -18.32 -0.97 5.82
N ASP A 207 -17.81 0.12 6.39
CA ASP A 207 -17.49 0.25 7.81
C ASP A 207 -18.73 0.51 8.69
N GLY A 208 -19.91 0.69 8.07
CA GLY A 208 -21.16 0.99 8.76
C GLY A 208 -21.22 2.39 9.38
N GLU A 209 -20.30 3.28 9.03
CA GLU A 209 -20.24 4.66 9.53
C GLU A 209 -21.39 5.49 8.96
N ILE A 210 -21.79 5.23 7.71
CA ILE A 210 -22.88 5.92 7.02
C ILE A 210 -23.80 4.95 6.28
N THR A 211 -25.04 5.37 6.03
CA THR A 211 -26.02 4.65 5.23
C THR A 211 -26.54 5.54 4.10
N PRO A 212 -26.51 5.11 2.83
CA PRO A 212 -27.07 5.90 1.74
C PRO A 212 -28.60 6.02 1.85
N ILE A 213 -29.12 7.20 1.57
CA ILE A 213 -30.55 7.55 1.48
C ILE A 213 -30.89 7.86 0.01
N LYS A 214 -32.17 8.08 -0.31
CA LYS A 214 -32.59 8.62 -1.60
C LYS A 214 -31.90 9.96 -1.90
N GLY A 215 -31.52 10.17 -3.15
CA GLY A 215 -31.07 11.48 -3.64
C GLY A 215 -29.60 11.83 -3.36
N TYR A 216 -28.71 10.84 -3.20
CA TYR A 216 -27.28 11.04 -2.89
C TYR A 216 -27.01 11.67 -1.52
N SER A 217 -27.95 11.53 -0.58
CA SER A 217 -27.79 11.90 0.82
C SER A 217 -27.37 10.68 1.65
N PHE A 218 -26.76 10.92 2.81
CA PHE A 218 -26.27 9.87 3.71
C PHE A 218 -26.77 10.12 5.12
N ASN A 219 -27.23 9.07 5.81
CA ASN A 219 -27.41 9.09 7.25
C ASN A 219 -26.08 8.73 7.91
N VAL A 220 -25.69 9.46 8.96
CA VAL A 220 -24.49 9.14 9.72
C VAL A 220 -24.89 8.27 10.91
N ASN A 221 -24.44 7.02 10.90
CA ASN A 221 -24.83 6.02 11.90
C ASN A 221 -24.00 6.15 13.19
N LYS A 222 -22.78 6.70 13.09
CA LYS A 222 -21.83 6.84 14.19
C LYS A 222 -21.29 8.26 14.24
N GLU A 223 -21.37 8.89 15.41
CA GLU A 223 -20.83 10.23 15.59
C GLU A 223 -19.30 10.23 15.40
N PRO A 224 -18.74 11.12 14.57
CA PRO A 224 -17.31 11.18 14.35
C PRO A 224 -16.61 11.71 15.60
N ASP A 225 -15.58 10.99 16.04
CA ASP A 225 -14.71 11.44 17.11
C ASP A 225 -13.77 12.55 16.61
N MET A 226 -14.04 13.79 17.04
CA MET A 226 -13.30 14.98 16.65
C MET A 226 -12.14 15.32 17.62
N SER A 227 -11.80 14.45 18.57
CA SER A 227 -10.77 14.73 19.60
C SER A 227 -9.34 14.90 19.06
N GLU A 228 -9.05 14.37 17.87
CA GLU A 228 -7.71 14.47 17.25
C GLU A 228 -7.48 15.78 16.47
N PHE A 229 -8.51 16.63 16.37
CA PHE A 229 -8.41 17.93 15.71
C PHE A 229 -7.96 18.98 16.73
N SER A 230 -6.97 19.79 16.32
CA SER A 230 -6.54 20.96 17.07
C SER A 230 -7.66 21.99 17.19
N LYS A 231 -7.48 22.96 18.10
CA LYS A 231 -8.47 24.02 18.31
C LYS A 231 -8.65 24.84 17.02
N GLU A 232 -7.56 25.16 16.36
CA GLU A 232 -7.52 25.92 15.10
C GLU A 232 -8.22 25.16 13.96
N GLU A 233 -8.00 23.84 13.85
CA GLU A 233 -8.71 22.99 12.88
C GLU A 233 -10.22 22.97 13.16
N MET A 234 -10.61 22.81 14.42
CA MET A 234 -12.02 22.80 14.81
C MET A 234 -12.72 24.15 14.61
N GLU A 235 -12.02 25.27 14.88
CA GLU A 235 -12.52 26.61 14.58
C GLU A 235 -12.81 26.77 13.09
N THR A 236 -11.87 26.36 12.23
CA THR A 236 -12.06 26.39 10.78
C THR A 236 -13.22 25.50 10.33
N ILE A 237 -13.32 24.26 10.83
CA ILE A 237 -14.43 23.35 10.48
C ILE A 237 -15.77 23.98 10.87
N ASN A 238 -15.90 24.54 12.06
CA ASN A 238 -17.15 25.13 12.55
C ASN A 238 -17.52 26.42 11.81
N GLU A 239 -16.55 27.24 11.44
CA GLU A 239 -16.74 28.42 10.60
C GLU A 239 -17.29 28.03 9.22
N ILE A 240 -16.66 27.06 8.56
CA ILE A 240 -17.12 26.57 7.25
C ILE A 240 -18.52 25.94 7.33
N ILE A 241 -18.83 25.18 8.39
CA ILE A 241 -20.19 24.66 8.62
C ILE A 241 -21.19 25.79 8.79
N SER A 242 -20.83 26.86 9.51
CA SER A 242 -21.71 28.00 9.72
C SER A 242 -22.00 28.74 8.41
N LEU A 243 -20.97 28.94 7.58
CA LEU A 243 -21.09 29.51 6.24
C LEU A 243 -21.91 28.61 5.31
N ALA A 244 -21.75 27.29 5.38
CA ALA A 244 -22.50 26.35 4.55
C ALA A 244 -23.99 26.30 4.90
N LYS A 245 -24.35 26.57 6.17
CA LYS A 245 -25.74 26.70 6.63
C LYS A 245 -26.34 28.07 6.26
N HIS A 246 -25.51 29.11 6.24
CA HIS A 246 -25.94 30.45 5.87
C HIS A 246 -26.38 30.49 4.39
N ASP A 247 -27.56 31.06 4.13
CA ASP A 247 -28.14 31.20 2.79
C ASP A 247 -28.11 29.94 1.91
N LYS A 248 -28.25 28.76 2.56
CA LYS A 248 -28.14 27.43 1.90
C LYS A 248 -26.85 27.24 1.09
N GLY A 249 -25.77 27.93 1.47
CA GLY A 249 -24.46 27.79 0.83
C GLY A 249 -24.26 28.57 -0.47
N GLN A 250 -25.18 29.48 -0.85
CA GLN A 250 -25.00 30.31 -2.04
C GLN A 250 -23.73 31.16 -1.96
N GLU A 251 -23.46 31.76 -0.79
CA GLU A 251 -22.25 32.55 -0.56
C GLU A 251 -20.97 31.73 -0.75
N LEU A 252 -20.91 30.53 -0.16
CA LEU A 252 -19.79 29.60 -0.31
C LEU A 252 -19.61 29.16 -1.78
N PHE A 253 -20.73 28.98 -2.50
CA PHE A 253 -20.73 28.66 -3.93
C PHE A 253 -20.16 29.81 -4.76
N GLU A 254 -20.59 31.04 -4.52
CA GLU A 254 -20.08 32.22 -5.22
C GLU A 254 -18.59 32.47 -4.96
N LEU A 255 -18.15 32.31 -3.71
CA LEU A 255 -16.75 32.41 -3.35
C LEU A 255 -15.90 31.45 -4.20
N SER A 256 -16.38 30.23 -4.47
CA SER A 256 -15.56 29.21 -5.19
C SER A 256 -15.29 29.56 -6.63
N HIS A 257 -16.24 30.24 -7.28
CA HIS A 257 -16.08 30.69 -8.66
C HIS A 257 -15.20 31.94 -8.76
N LYS A 258 -14.98 32.65 -7.65
CA LYS A 258 -14.18 33.89 -7.59
C LYS A 258 -12.74 33.64 -7.11
N GLU A 259 -12.44 32.47 -6.52
CA GLU A 259 -11.11 32.14 -6.03
C GLU A 259 -10.10 31.94 -7.19
N LYS A 260 -9.01 32.73 -7.18
CA LYS A 260 -7.97 32.70 -8.23
C LYS A 260 -7.38 31.30 -8.42
N GLY A 261 -7.13 30.59 -7.31
CA GLY A 261 -6.56 29.25 -7.35
C GLY A 261 -7.43 28.24 -8.10
N PHE A 262 -8.75 28.42 -8.11
CA PHE A 262 -9.66 27.59 -8.91
C PHE A 262 -9.69 28.04 -10.37
N MET A 263 -9.79 29.35 -10.64
CA MET A 263 -9.87 29.88 -12.01
C MET A 263 -8.60 29.67 -12.85
N GLU A 264 -7.43 29.66 -12.21
CA GLU A 264 -6.13 29.53 -12.88
C GLU A 264 -5.71 28.06 -13.05
N THR A 265 -6.45 27.10 -12.48
CA THR A 265 -6.18 25.66 -12.64
C THR A 265 -6.78 25.17 -13.97
N PRO A 266 -5.99 24.56 -14.88
CA PRO A 266 -6.52 23.99 -16.12
C PRO A 266 -7.64 22.99 -15.86
N SER A 267 -8.62 22.96 -16.77
CA SER A 267 -9.69 21.97 -16.73
C SER A 267 -9.09 20.55 -16.74
N TYR A 268 -9.61 19.66 -15.90
CA TYR A 268 -9.21 18.27 -15.91
C TYR A 268 -9.74 17.61 -17.20
N GLU A 269 -8.84 17.15 -18.07
CA GLU A 269 -9.16 16.37 -19.29
C GLU A 269 -9.48 14.91 -18.96
#